data_AF-A0AAV3A3W6-F1
#
_entry.id   AF-A0AAV3A3W6-F1
#
_cell.length_a   1.000
_cell.length_b   1.000
_cell.length_c   1.000
_cell.angle_alpha   90.00
_cell.angle_beta   90.00
_cell.angle_gamma   90.00
#
_symmetry.space_group_name_H-M   'P 1'
#
loop_
_entity.id
_entity.type
_entity.pdbx_description
1 polymer ?
#
loop_
_entity_poly.entity_id
_entity_poly.type
_entity_poly.pdbx_seq_one_letter_code
_entity_poly.pdbx_strand_id
1 'polypeptide(L)'
;MKETFVKGQNTANISFYQYTCIHLCAYIVSLPPVCFSDLESSLLNSVISYRMMESFLATDVWCFLARYGTTELCAHHVTVIASLIKSCPGKTSQLSRLIVLLRRLLFLLDTDHQASFIKMFPPEQEENLSFWQHISLSSLATSLGSQVKKSLFKTAFLHIKECLDSIQTLGELQKLNLSLSALLMACHSSGRLLDSEHLSDVTVIIVQLLPLFLTKQVTEQPLLQETFCLFLDLFSYVTRAVEPAKLIQIVSLIPSVCQVDAPSHIKLSVLDFLSSLASVLIPQEAQVVILPIVAGLFSMLLSDTMWLVNQHALEIFTQFAEETNYEDIVPQSMNSEEIKNCVIYFLNKIT
;
A
#
# COMPACT_ATOMS: atom_id res chain seq x y z
N MET A 1 -10.10 20.70 -28.35
CA MET A 1 -11.02 21.18 -27.31
C MET A 1 -12.40 21.24 -27.95
N LYS A 2 -13.24 20.22 -27.75
CA LYS A 2 -14.59 20.17 -28.34
C LYS A 2 -15.60 20.47 -27.24
N GLU A 3 -16.28 21.59 -27.38
CA GLU A 3 -17.37 22.01 -26.50
C GLU A 3 -18.59 21.10 -26.73
N THR A 4 -19.11 20.49 -25.67
CA THR A 4 -20.42 19.84 -25.70
C THR A 4 -21.42 20.66 -24.92
N PHE A 5 -22.41 21.14 -25.65
CA PHE A 5 -23.41 22.10 -25.21
C PHE A 5 -24.54 21.40 -24.45
N VAL A 6 -24.71 21.76 -23.18
CA VAL A 6 -26.02 21.78 -22.51
C VAL A 6 -26.24 23.22 -22.07
N LYS A 7 -27.31 23.86 -22.57
CA LYS A 7 -27.64 25.27 -22.27
C LYS A 7 -27.84 25.45 -20.75
N GLY A 8 -26.99 26.24 -20.11
CA GLY A 8 -27.25 26.81 -18.77
C GLY A 8 -26.18 26.64 -17.70
N GLN A 9 -25.01 26.03 -17.97
CA GLN A 9 -23.91 25.97 -17.01
C GLN A 9 -22.64 26.57 -17.59
N ASN A 10 -21.88 27.29 -16.75
CA ASN A 10 -20.57 27.86 -17.07
C ASN A 10 -19.72 26.83 -17.82
N THR A 11 -19.03 27.28 -18.88
CA THR A 11 -18.10 26.45 -19.65
C THR A 11 -16.99 25.92 -18.73
N ALA A 12 -17.21 24.74 -18.16
CA ALA A 12 -16.18 24.03 -17.44
C ALA A 12 -15.16 23.57 -18.49
N ASN A 13 -13.90 23.99 -18.34
CA ASN A 13 -12.79 23.44 -19.10
C ASN A 13 -12.63 21.96 -18.71
N ILE A 14 -13.32 21.07 -19.43
CA ILE A 14 -13.20 19.63 -19.23
C ILE A 14 -11.96 19.10 -19.95
N SER A 15 -11.22 18.23 -19.27
CA SER A 15 -10.10 17.52 -19.88
C SER A 15 -10.57 16.57 -20.98
N PHE A 16 -9.67 16.20 -21.90
CA PHE A 16 -9.95 15.18 -22.92
C PHE A 16 -10.38 13.84 -22.28
N TYR A 17 -9.80 13.49 -21.14
CA TYR A 17 -10.16 12.29 -20.38
C TYR A 17 -11.62 12.34 -19.92
N GLN A 18 -12.01 13.43 -19.26
CA GLN A 18 -13.38 13.62 -18.76
C GLN A 18 -14.39 13.63 -19.91
N TYR A 19 -14.10 14.36 -20.99
CA TYR A 19 -14.92 14.36 -22.19
C TYR A 19 -15.16 12.94 -22.71
N THR A 20 -14.08 12.16 -22.88
CA THR A 20 -14.15 10.79 -23.39
C THR A 20 -14.97 9.89 -22.46
N CYS A 21 -14.73 9.96 -21.16
CA CYS A 21 -15.44 9.17 -20.15
C CYS A 21 -16.94 9.45 -20.17
N ILE A 22 -17.35 10.74 -20.18
CA ILE A 22 -18.76 11.14 -20.23
C ILE A 22 -19.45 10.59 -21.48
N HIS A 23 -18.81 10.70 -22.64
CA HIS A 23 -19.39 10.22 -23.89
C HIS A 23 -19.48 8.69 -23.97
N LEU A 24 -18.50 7.97 -23.42
CA LEU A 24 -18.58 6.51 -23.32
C LEU A 24 -19.72 6.07 -22.39
N CYS A 25 -19.86 6.72 -21.23
CA CYS A 25 -20.97 6.46 -20.31
C CYS A 25 -22.33 6.72 -20.98
N ALA A 26 -22.48 7.86 -21.68
CA ALA A 26 -23.71 8.17 -22.42
C ALA A 26 -24.01 7.16 -23.53
N TYR A 27 -22.97 6.71 -24.25
CA TYR A 27 -23.11 5.67 -25.27
C TYR A 27 -23.58 4.35 -24.66
N ILE A 28 -23.00 3.92 -23.53
CA ILE A 28 -23.38 2.69 -22.83
C ILE A 28 -24.85 2.70 -22.41
N VAL A 29 -25.34 3.82 -21.89
CA VAL A 29 -26.77 3.97 -21.54
C VAL A 29 -27.69 3.81 -22.76
N SER A 30 -27.20 4.13 -23.95
CA SER A 30 -27.97 3.98 -25.20
C SER A 30 -27.87 2.58 -25.84
N LEU A 31 -27.02 1.68 -25.30
CA LEU A 31 -26.86 0.34 -25.86
C LEU A 31 -28.10 -0.53 -25.60
N PRO A 32 -28.53 -1.35 -26.57
CA PRO A 32 -29.58 -2.32 -26.34
C PRO A 32 -29.08 -3.45 -25.41
N PRO A 33 -29.95 -4.07 -24.60
CA PRO A 33 -29.55 -5.12 -23.64
C PRO A 33 -28.81 -6.32 -24.27
N VAL A 34 -29.07 -6.62 -25.54
CA VAL A 34 -28.38 -7.69 -26.29
C VAL A 34 -26.87 -7.49 -26.37
N CYS A 35 -26.40 -6.24 -26.30
CA CYS A 35 -24.97 -5.90 -26.35
C CYS A 35 -24.29 -5.96 -24.98
N PHE A 36 -25.00 -6.26 -23.90
CA PHE A 36 -24.47 -6.15 -22.54
C PHE A 36 -23.29 -7.10 -22.27
N SER A 37 -23.38 -8.35 -22.74
CA SER A 37 -22.30 -9.33 -22.57
C SER A 37 -21.02 -8.92 -23.32
N ASP A 38 -21.17 -8.36 -24.52
CA ASP A 38 -20.05 -7.84 -25.31
C ASP A 38 -19.42 -6.61 -24.64
N LEU A 39 -20.25 -5.75 -24.03
CA LEU A 39 -19.80 -4.60 -23.26
C LEU A 39 -18.96 -5.04 -22.06
N GLU A 40 -19.44 -5.98 -21.25
CA GLU A 40 -18.72 -6.48 -20.08
C GLU A 40 -17.37 -7.10 -20.47
N SER A 41 -17.37 -7.90 -21.54
CA SER A 41 -16.14 -8.51 -22.08
C SER A 41 -15.16 -7.46 -22.58
N SER A 42 -15.66 -6.41 -23.26
CA SER A 42 -14.84 -5.30 -23.76
C SER A 42 -14.25 -4.47 -22.62
N LEU A 43 -15.04 -4.20 -21.58
CA LEU A 43 -14.58 -3.50 -20.38
C LEU A 43 -13.52 -4.33 -19.64
N LEU A 44 -13.70 -5.64 -19.48
CA LEU A 44 -12.71 -6.52 -18.86
C LEU A 44 -11.39 -6.53 -19.63
N ASN A 45 -11.44 -6.72 -20.95
CA ASN A 45 -10.26 -6.66 -21.82
C ASN A 45 -9.53 -5.31 -21.70
N SER A 46 -10.29 -4.22 -21.60
CA SER A 46 -9.74 -2.87 -21.43
C SER A 46 -9.13 -2.67 -20.04
N VAL A 47 -9.77 -3.18 -18.98
CA VAL A 47 -9.26 -3.12 -17.60
C VAL A 47 -7.95 -3.87 -17.47
N ILE A 48 -7.80 -5.04 -18.08
CA ILE A 48 -6.56 -5.83 -18.02
C ILE A 48 -5.51 -5.39 -19.07
N SER A 49 -5.86 -4.47 -19.97
CA SER A 49 -4.97 -3.96 -21.02
C SER A 49 -3.70 -3.34 -20.46
N TYR A 50 -2.56 -3.58 -21.13
CA TYR A 50 -1.27 -2.97 -20.80
C TYR A 50 -1.26 -1.44 -20.90
N ARG A 51 -2.25 -0.83 -21.57
CA ARG A 51 -2.37 0.62 -21.74
C ARG A 51 -3.03 1.23 -20.50
N MET A 52 -2.25 1.97 -19.70
CA MET A 52 -2.69 2.56 -18.43
C MET A 52 -3.95 3.42 -18.57
N MET A 53 -3.98 4.34 -19.54
CA MET A 53 -5.13 5.25 -19.73
C MET A 53 -6.40 4.50 -20.16
N GLU A 54 -6.28 3.43 -20.93
CA GLU A 54 -7.42 2.58 -21.31
C GLU A 54 -7.96 1.83 -20.10
N SER A 55 -7.09 1.26 -19.28
CA SER A 55 -7.47 0.56 -18.05
C SER A 55 -8.19 1.49 -17.05
N PHE A 56 -7.68 2.71 -16.85
CA PHE A 56 -8.32 3.69 -15.98
C PHE A 56 -9.68 4.15 -16.52
N LEU A 57 -9.75 4.44 -17.82
CA LEU A 57 -11.00 4.84 -18.46
C LEU A 57 -12.05 3.72 -18.36
N ALA A 58 -11.66 2.47 -18.63
CA ALA A 58 -12.53 1.32 -18.49
C ALA A 58 -12.98 1.10 -17.05
N THR A 59 -12.09 1.30 -16.07
CA THR A 59 -12.45 1.22 -14.65
C THR A 59 -13.48 2.29 -14.27
N ASP A 60 -13.29 3.54 -14.70
CA ASP A 60 -14.24 4.64 -14.45
C ASP A 60 -15.60 4.36 -15.08
N VAL A 61 -15.61 3.92 -16.33
CA VAL A 61 -16.82 3.59 -17.08
C VAL A 61 -17.55 2.39 -16.46
N TRP A 62 -16.83 1.38 -15.97
CA TRP A 62 -17.43 0.24 -15.27
C TRP A 62 -18.01 0.65 -13.93
N CYS A 63 -17.33 1.50 -13.16
CA CYS A 63 -17.92 2.06 -11.94
C CYS A 63 -19.18 2.89 -12.23
N PHE A 64 -19.23 3.62 -13.34
CA PHE A 64 -20.47 4.28 -13.79
C PHE A 64 -21.56 3.25 -14.09
N LEU A 65 -21.25 2.19 -14.84
CA LEU A 65 -22.20 1.12 -15.17
C LEU A 65 -22.78 0.47 -13.90
N ALA A 66 -21.93 0.19 -12.91
CA ALA A 66 -22.34 -0.38 -11.63
C ALA A 66 -23.26 0.56 -10.83
N ARG A 67 -23.05 1.89 -10.90
CA ARG A 67 -23.94 2.89 -10.28
C ARG A 67 -25.24 3.10 -11.03
N TYR A 68 -25.20 2.99 -12.35
CA TYR A 68 -26.36 3.21 -13.21
C TYR A 68 -27.29 1.99 -13.22
N GLY A 69 -26.72 0.78 -13.09
CA GLY A 69 -27.45 -0.47 -13.03
C GLY A 69 -28.10 -0.74 -11.67
N THR A 70 -28.51 -1.99 -11.46
CA THR A 70 -29.08 -2.44 -10.19
C THR A 70 -28.00 -2.74 -9.16
N THR A 71 -28.35 -2.72 -7.87
CA THR A 71 -27.46 -3.17 -6.79
C THR A 71 -27.01 -4.62 -6.99
N GLU A 72 -27.91 -5.48 -7.47
CA GLU A 72 -27.61 -6.87 -7.85
C GLU A 72 -26.56 -6.98 -8.96
N LEU A 73 -26.60 -6.08 -9.96
CA LEU A 73 -25.60 -6.07 -11.02
C LEU A 73 -24.22 -5.70 -10.46
N CYS A 74 -24.16 -4.69 -9.60
CA CYS A 74 -22.91 -4.32 -8.93
C CYS A 74 -22.37 -5.48 -8.07
N ALA A 75 -23.24 -6.17 -7.32
CA ALA A 75 -22.87 -7.34 -6.51
C ALA A 75 -22.34 -8.50 -7.38
N HIS A 76 -22.97 -8.74 -8.53
CA HIS A 76 -22.50 -9.70 -9.52
C HIS A 76 -21.10 -9.34 -10.04
N HIS A 77 -20.88 -8.08 -10.44
CA HIS A 77 -19.57 -7.61 -10.90
C HIS A 77 -18.49 -7.78 -9.83
N VAL A 78 -18.76 -7.38 -8.58
CA VAL A 78 -17.83 -7.57 -7.46
C VAL A 78 -17.46 -9.05 -7.30
N THR A 79 -18.45 -9.94 -7.37
CA THR A 79 -18.27 -11.39 -7.24
C THR A 79 -17.38 -11.98 -8.35
N VAL A 80 -17.64 -11.59 -9.60
CA VAL A 80 -16.86 -12.04 -10.77
C VAL A 80 -15.42 -11.54 -10.68
N ILE A 81 -15.21 -10.24 -10.41
CA ILE A 81 -13.87 -9.67 -10.30
C ILE A 81 -13.09 -10.28 -9.14
N ALA A 82 -13.72 -10.50 -7.99
CA ALA A 82 -13.08 -11.17 -6.85
C ALA A 82 -12.68 -12.62 -7.17
N SER A 83 -13.53 -13.36 -7.88
CA SER A 83 -13.22 -14.72 -8.32
C SER A 83 -12.06 -14.77 -9.31
N LEU A 84 -11.98 -13.79 -10.22
CA LEU A 84 -10.85 -13.65 -11.14
C LEU A 84 -9.54 -13.36 -10.39
N ILE A 85 -9.56 -12.45 -9.41
CA ILE A 85 -8.40 -12.14 -8.56
C ILE A 85 -7.94 -13.42 -7.83
N LYS A 86 -8.86 -14.18 -7.22
CA LYS A 86 -8.54 -15.45 -6.54
C LYS A 86 -7.97 -16.51 -7.50
N SER A 87 -8.38 -16.49 -8.77
CA SER A 87 -7.93 -17.43 -9.79
C SER A 87 -6.63 -17.03 -10.49
N CYS A 88 -6.11 -15.82 -10.25
CA CYS A 88 -4.88 -15.32 -10.86
C CYS A 88 -3.70 -15.44 -9.89
N PRO A 89 -2.83 -16.46 -10.03
CA PRO A 89 -1.66 -16.58 -9.17
C PRO A 89 -0.61 -15.52 -9.50
N GLY A 90 0.01 -14.96 -8.45
CA GLY A 90 1.20 -14.11 -8.56
C GLY A 90 0.93 -12.60 -8.72
N LYS A 91 2.01 -11.81 -8.71
CA LYS A 91 1.95 -10.34 -8.78
C LYS A 91 2.08 -9.88 -10.24
N THR A 92 0.96 -9.60 -10.90
CA THR A 92 0.95 -9.08 -12.28
C THR A 92 0.30 -7.69 -12.35
N SER A 93 0.68 -6.89 -13.36
CA SER A 93 0.07 -5.57 -13.58
C SER A 93 -1.44 -5.64 -13.81
N GLN A 94 -1.92 -6.75 -14.37
CA GLN A 94 -3.33 -7.04 -14.59
C GLN A 94 -4.05 -7.30 -13.27
N LEU A 95 -3.45 -8.09 -12.38
CA LEU A 95 -3.98 -8.32 -11.03
C LEU A 95 -4.13 -6.98 -10.29
N SER A 96 -3.13 -6.11 -10.34
CA SER A 96 -3.21 -4.78 -9.72
C SER A 96 -4.40 -3.95 -10.26
N ARG A 97 -4.66 -4.00 -11.57
CA ARG A 97 -5.80 -3.29 -12.19
C ARG A 97 -7.15 -3.88 -11.76
N LEU A 98 -7.25 -5.21 -11.69
CA LEU A 98 -8.45 -5.89 -11.18
C LEU A 98 -8.71 -5.54 -9.70
N ILE A 99 -7.66 -5.49 -8.88
CA ILE A 99 -7.75 -5.06 -7.48
C ILE A 99 -8.27 -3.62 -7.38
N VAL A 100 -7.77 -2.71 -8.22
CA VAL A 100 -8.24 -1.30 -8.25
C VAL A 100 -9.73 -1.24 -8.61
N LEU A 101 -10.16 -1.97 -9.63
CA LEU A 101 -11.58 -2.06 -10.00
C LEU A 101 -12.41 -2.61 -8.83
N LEU A 102 -11.99 -3.74 -8.24
CA LEU A 102 -12.70 -4.38 -7.13
C LEU A 102 -12.87 -3.43 -5.94
N ARG A 103 -11.81 -2.74 -5.51
CA ARG A 103 -11.87 -1.77 -4.41
C ARG A 103 -12.93 -0.69 -4.66
N ARG A 104 -13.02 -0.21 -5.89
CA ARG A 104 -13.98 0.83 -6.27
C ARG A 104 -15.40 0.29 -6.33
N LEU A 105 -15.62 -0.90 -6.88
CA LEU A 105 -16.93 -1.54 -6.92
C LEU A 105 -17.43 -1.94 -5.54
N LEU A 106 -16.55 -2.44 -4.67
CA LEU A 106 -16.88 -2.83 -3.28
C LEU A 106 -17.43 -1.64 -2.48
N PHE A 107 -16.88 -0.45 -2.71
CA PHE A 107 -17.38 0.80 -2.12
C PHE A 107 -18.78 1.21 -2.62
N LEU A 108 -19.24 0.69 -3.76
CA LEU A 108 -20.58 0.97 -4.32
C LEU A 108 -21.65 0.01 -3.81
N LEU A 109 -21.25 -1.12 -3.21
CA LEU A 109 -22.20 -2.06 -2.63
C LEU A 109 -22.88 -1.46 -1.40
N ASP A 110 -24.17 -1.77 -1.24
CA ASP A 110 -24.84 -1.59 0.03
C ASP A 110 -24.34 -2.59 1.08
N THR A 111 -24.69 -2.32 2.34
CA THR A 111 -24.21 -3.10 3.49
C THR A 111 -24.61 -4.58 3.43
N ASP A 112 -25.77 -4.90 2.89
CA ASP A 112 -26.27 -6.29 2.84
C ASP A 112 -25.49 -7.12 1.81
N HIS A 113 -25.19 -6.52 0.65
CA HIS A 113 -24.32 -7.13 -0.35
C HIS A 113 -22.87 -7.23 0.12
N GLN A 114 -22.35 -6.23 0.86
CA GLN A 114 -21.03 -6.33 1.49
C GLN A 114 -20.96 -7.48 2.52
N ALA A 115 -21.99 -7.65 3.34
CA ALA A 115 -22.06 -8.76 4.29
C ALA A 115 -22.10 -10.12 3.58
N SER A 116 -22.82 -10.22 2.47
CA SER A 116 -22.88 -11.42 1.63
C SER A 116 -21.53 -11.73 0.97
N PHE A 117 -20.84 -10.70 0.49
CA PHE A 117 -19.50 -10.81 -0.06
C PHE A 117 -18.49 -11.34 0.98
N ILE A 118 -18.52 -10.83 2.21
CA ILE A 118 -17.64 -11.31 3.30
C ILE A 118 -17.90 -12.79 3.61
N LYS A 119 -19.17 -13.23 3.59
CA LYS A 119 -19.51 -14.65 3.76
C LYS A 119 -19.00 -15.53 2.62
N MET A 120 -18.91 -15.00 1.41
CA MET A 120 -18.40 -15.71 0.24
C MET A 120 -16.86 -15.80 0.26
N PHE A 121 -16.19 -14.80 0.82
CA PHE A 121 -14.73 -14.77 1.00
C PHE A 121 -14.36 -14.61 2.49
N PRO A 122 -14.61 -15.63 3.35
CA PRO A 122 -14.37 -15.49 4.79
C PRO A 122 -12.91 -15.12 5.10
N PRO A 123 -12.64 -14.01 5.84
CA PRO A 123 -11.28 -13.62 6.22
C PRO A 123 -10.61 -14.60 7.19
N GLU A 124 -11.39 -15.47 7.83
CA GLU A 124 -10.89 -16.50 8.75
C GLU A 124 -10.19 -17.65 8.02
N GLN A 125 -10.43 -17.82 6.72
CA GLN A 125 -9.85 -18.89 5.91
C GLN A 125 -8.49 -18.48 5.33
N GLU A 126 -7.45 -19.28 5.57
CA GLU A 126 -6.07 -19.04 5.10
C GLU A 126 -6.01 -18.73 3.59
N GLU A 127 -6.74 -19.50 2.78
CA GLU A 127 -6.77 -19.35 1.32
C GLU A 127 -7.22 -17.94 0.86
N ASN A 128 -8.02 -17.25 1.67
CA ASN A 128 -8.52 -15.92 1.36
C ASN A 128 -7.60 -14.80 1.85
N LEU A 129 -6.55 -15.09 2.62
CA LEU A 129 -5.57 -14.07 3.02
C LEU A 129 -4.87 -13.46 1.79
N SER A 130 -4.59 -14.29 0.78
CA SER A 130 -4.06 -13.88 -0.53
C SER A 130 -4.89 -12.80 -1.22
N PHE A 131 -6.19 -12.80 -0.93
CA PHE A 131 -7.17 -11.89 -1.48
C PHE A 131 -7.33 -10.66 -0.59
N TRP A 132 -7.50 -10.86 0.72
CA TRP A 132 -7.74 -9.80 1.69
C TRP A 132 -6.55 -8.86 1.89
N GLN A 133 -5.31 -9.30 1.65
CA GLN A 133 -4.12 -8.43 1.60
C GLN A 133 -4.24 -7.29 0.57
N HIS A 134 -5.20 -7.38 -0.36
CA HIS A 134 -5.40 -6.40 -1.42
C HIS A 134 -6.65 -5.54 -1.21
N ILE A 135 -7.49 -5.78 -0.21
CA ILE A 135 -8.76 -5.07 -0.04
C ILE A 135 -8.65 -3.99 1.03
N SER A 136 -8.86 -2.74 0.65
CA SER A 136 -8.92 -1.64 1.62
C SER A 136 -10.17 -1.78 2.48
N LEU A 137 -10.03 -2.00 3.79
CA LEU A 137 -11.17 -2.14 4.70
C LEU A 137 -12.02 -0.86 4.81
N SER A 138 -11.46 0.30 4.43
CA SER A 138 -12.21 1.56 4.30
C SER A 138 -13.25 1.56 3.17
N SER A 139 -13.20 0.58 2.26
CA SER A 139 -14.24 0.39 1.23
C SER A 139 -15.50 -0.31 1.77
N LEU A 140 -15.43 -0.89 2.96
CA LEU A 140 -16.54 -1.56 3.63
C LEU A 140 -17.26 -0.60 4.59
N ALA A 141 -18.52 -0.89 4.89
CA ALA A 141 -19.23 -0.28 5.98
C ALA A 141 -18.46 -0.46 7.30
N THR A 142 -18.38 0.57 8.13
CA THR A 142 -17.51 0.63 9.31
C THR A 142 -17.64 -0.58 10.24
N SER A 143 -18.86 -1.07 10.47
CA SER A 143 -19.11 -2.26 11.30
C SER A 143 -18.53 -3.54 10.68
N LEU A 144 -18.75 -3.75 9.39
CA LEU A 144 -18.23 -4.88 8.63
C LEU A 144 -16.70 -4.81 8.50
N GLY A 145 -16.15 -3.64 8.19
CA GLY A 145 -14.71 -3.42 8.14
C GLY A 145 -14.02 -3.73 9.47
N SER A 146 -14.63 -3.34 10.60
CA SER A 146 -14.13 -3.67 11.94
C SER A 146 -14.18 -5.18 12.24
N GLN A 147 -15.23 -5.88 11.80
CA GLN A 147 -15.32 -7.33 11.92
C GLN A 147 -14.22 -8.03 11.11
N VAL A 148 -14.10 -7.68 9.83
CA VAL A 148 -13.08 -8.25 8.93
C VAL A 148 -11.67 -7.98 9.45
N LYS A 149 -11.41 -6.76 9.95
CA LYS A 149 -10.14 -6.41 10.59
C LYS A 149 -9.78 -7.37 11.72
N LYS A 150 -10.70 -7.61 12.66
CA LYS A 150 -10.46 -8.50 13.82
C LYS A 150 -10.17 -9.93 13.36
N SER A 151 -10.95 -10.43 12.40
CA SER A 151 -10.74 -11.76 11.84
C SER A 151 -9.40 -11.88 11.11
N LEU A 152 -9.06 -10.90 10.26
CA LEU A 152 -7.78 -10.87 9.55
C LEU A 152 -6.60 -10.78 10.50
N PHE A 153 -6.66 -9.90 11.50
CA PHE A 153 -5.59 -9.77 12.49
C PHE A 153 -5.35 -11.11 13.18
N LYS A 154 -6.42 -11.72 13.72
CA LYS A 154 -6.33 -13.00 14.44
C LYS A 154 -5.76 -14.12 13.56
N THR A 155 -6.31 -14.30 12.35
CA THR A 155 -5.89 -15.38 11.45
C THR A 155 -4.46 -15.17 10.95
N ALA A 156 -4.11 -13.96 10.52
CA ALA A 156 -2.76 -13.64 10.06
C ALA A 156 -1.72 -13.79 11.19
N PHE A 157 -2.05 -13.31 12.40
CA PHE A 157 -1.17 -13.44 13.57
C PHE A 157 -0.86 -14.91 13.89
N LEU A 158 -1.88 -15.76 13.94
CA LEU A 158 -1.71 -17.20 14.20
C LEU A 158 -0.81 -17.86 13.15
N HIS A 159 -1.06 -17.60 11.85
CA HIS A 159 -0.22 -18.17 10.80
C HIS A 159 1.21 -17.65 10.81
N ILE A 160 1.43 -16.37 11.15
CA ILE A 160 2.79 -15.82 11.29
C ILE A 160 3.53 -16.57 12.41
N LYS A 161 2.89 -16.80 13.55
CA LYS A 161 3.47 -17.56 14.66
C LYS A 161 3.85 -18.98 14.24
N GLU A 162 2.92 -19.70 13.63
CA GLU A 162 3.14 -21.06 13.15
C GLU A 162 4.28 -21.13 12.11
N CYS A 163 4.32 -20.16 11.19
CA CYS A 163 5.38 -20.07 10.19
C CYS A 163 6.73 -19.80 10.83
N LEU A 164 6.84 -18.81 11.74
CA LEU A 164 8.10 -18.42 12.37
C LEU A 164 8.77 -19.56 13.15
N ASP A 165 7.98 -20.46 13.75
CA ASP A 165 8.50 -21.61 14.48
C ASP A 165 9.06 -22.71 13.55
N SER A 166 8.77 -22.65 12.24
CA SER A 166 9.01 -23.75 11.30
C SER A 166 9.64 -23.35 9.96
N ILE A 167 10.13 -22.12 9.78
CA ILE A 167 10.70 -21.65 8.50
C ILE A 167 11.93 -22.48 8.11
N GLN A 168 11.78 -23.26 7.04
CA GLN A 168 12.85 -24.06 6.44
C GLN A 168 12.91 -23.92 4.92
N THR A 169 11.83 -23.44 4.28
CA THR A 169 11.68 -23.40 2.82
C THR A 169 11.27 -22.03 2.29
N LEU A 170 11.54 -21.78 1.00
CA LEU A 170 11.05 -20.57 0.31
C LEU A 170 9.52 -20.50 0.22
N GLY A 171 8.84 -21.65 0.20
CA GLY A 171 7.37 -21.70 0.20
C GLY A 171 6.77 -21.21 1.52
N GLU A 172 7.38 -21.56 2.65
CA GLU A 172 6.97 -21.03 3.96
C GLU A 172 7.24 -19.53 4.07
N LEU A 173 8.34 -19.03 3.49
CA LEU A 173 8.61 -17.60 3.44
C LEU A 173 7.56 -16.83 2.60
N GLN A 174 7.08 -17.42 1.51
CA GLN A 174 5.96 -16.86 0.73
C GLN A 174 4.68 -16.78 1.56
N LYS A 175 4.35 -17.84 2.31
CA LYS A 175 3.19 -17.86 3.22
C LYS A 175 3.32 -16.84 4.35
N LEU A 176 4.53 -16.67 4.88
CA LEU A 176 4.85 -15.64 5.87
C LEU A 176 4.58 -14.24 5.31
N ASN A 177 5.12 -13.92 4.12
CA ASN A 177 4.91 -12.60 3.50
C ASN A 177 3.43 -12.30 3.25
N LEU A 178 2.67 -13.30 2.81
CA LEU A 178 1.24 -13.17 2.60
C LEU A 178 0.49 -12.90 3.92
N SER A 179 0.88 -13.60 4.99
CA SER A 179 0.29 -13.38 6.32
C SER A 179 0.70 -12.02 6.90
N LEU A 180 1.96 -11.60 6.75
CA LEU A 180 2.45 -10.28 7.14
C LEU A 180 1.72 -9.17 6.38
N SER A 181 1.50 -9.32 5.07
CA SER A 181 0.76 -8.35 4.27
C SER A 181 -0.71 -8.27 4.70
N ALA A 182 -1.34 -9.39 5.04
CA ALA A 182 -2.72 -9.40 5.57
C ALA A 182 -2.80 -8.73 6.96
N LEU A 183 -1.82 -9.00 7.83
CA LEU A 183 -1.71 -8.35 9.14
C LEU A 183 -1.54 -6.83 8.99
N LEU A 184 -0.66 -6.40 8.08
CA LEU A 184 -0.44 -4.98 7.77
C LEU A 184 -1.72 -4.29 7.31
N MET A 185 -2.50 -4.94 6.44
CA MET A 185 -3.82 -4.43 6.01
C MET A 185 -4.79 -4.25 7.19
N ALA A 186 -4.79 -5.17 8.15
CA ALA A 186 -5.56 -5.03 9.38
C ALA A 186 -5.06 -3.84 10.23
N CYS A 187 -3.74 -3.64 10.35
CA CYS A 187 -3.16 -2.50 11.09
C CYS A 187 -3.53 -1.15 10.46
N HIS A 188 -3.39 -1.01 9.13
CA HIS A 188 -3.68 0.23 8.39
C HIS A 188 -5.11 0.74 8.59
N SER A 189 -6.07 -0.16 8.79
CA SER A 189 -7.49 0.19 8.93
C SER A 189 -7.84 0.91 10.25
N SER A 190 -6.92 1.00 11.21
CA SER A 190 -7.20 1.52 12.57
C SER A 190 -7.10 3.05 12.70
N GLY A 191 -6.70 3.77 11.65
CA GLY A 191 -5.92 4.98 11.87
C GLY A 191 -4.57 4.62 12.50
N ARG A 192 -3.61 5.54 12.63
CA ARG A 192 -2.22 5.20 13.02
C ARG A 192 -2.03 4.54 14.40
N LEU A 193 -3.08 4.22 15.16
CA LEU A 193 -2.99 3.66 16.52
C LEU A 193 -3.63 2.27 16.61
N LEU A 194 -2.83 1.29 17.03
CA LEU A 194 -3.30 -0.02 17.47
C LEU A 194 -3.82 0.07 18.91
N ASP A 195 -4.77 -0.81 19.28
CA ASP A 195 -5.08 -1.00 20.70
C ASP A 195 -3.92 -1.74 21.40
N SER A 196 -3.92 -1.72 22.73
CA SER A 196 -2.79 -2.22 23.54
C SER A 196 -2.50 -3.70 23.34
N GLU A 197 -3.53 -4.52 23.09
CA GLU A 197 -3.40 -5.95 22.86
C GLU A 197 -2.72 -6.21 21.51
N HIS A 198 -3.26 -5.65 20.43
CA HIS A 198 -2.69 -5.78 19.10
C HIS A 198 -1.27 -5.17 19.01
N LEU A 199 -1.00 -4.07 19.73
CA LEU A 199 0.33 -3.46 19.79
C LEU A 199 1.38 -4.42 20.37
N SER A 200 1.03 -5.12 21.46
CA SER A 200 1.90 -6.12 22.08
C SER A 200 2.16 -7.28 21.12
N ASP A 201 1.12 -7.81 20.50
CA ASP A 201 1.21 -8.92 19.55
C ASP A 201 2.12 -8.61 18.35
N VAL A 202 1.93 -7.45 17.71
CA VAL A 202 2.78 -7.02 16.58
C VAL A 202 4.22 -6.79 17.05
N THR A 203 4.43 -6.23 18.24
CA THR A 203 5.78 -6.05 18.81
C THR A 203 6.52 -7.37 18.95
N VAL A 204 5.83 -8.43 19.40
CA VAL A 204 6.43 -9.77 19.49
C VAL A 204 6.81 -10.30 18.11
N ILE A 205 5.95 -10.13 17.10
CA ILE A 205 6.26 -10.55 15.72
C ILE A 205 7.50 -9.81 15.20
N ILE A 206 7.58 -8.49 15.38
CA ILE A 206 8.74 -7.68 14.96
C ILE A 206 10.04 -8.22 15.57
N VAL A 207 10.07 -8.50 16.87
CA VAL A 207 11.27 -9.04 17.53
C VAL A 207 11.62 -10.44 17.01
N GLN A 208 10.63 -11.28 16.72
CA GLN A 208 10.83 -12.63 16.19
C GLN A 208 11.26 -12.67 14.71
N LEU A 209 10.94 -11.65 13.92
CA LEU A 209 11.38 -11.53 12.53
C LEU A 209 12.86 -11.16 12.41
N LEU A 210 13.42 -10.47 13.41
CA LEU A 210 14.77 -9.92 13.38
C LEU A 210 15.88 -10.93 13.02
N PRO A 211 15.88 -12.18 13.53
CA PRO A 211 16.87 -13.19 13.16
C PRO A 211 16.87 -13.60 11.68
N LEU A 212 15.79 -13.34 10.94
CA LEU A 212 15.70 -13.66 9.51
C LEU A 212 16.55 -12.74 8.64
N PHE A 213 16.89 -11.55 9.14
CA PHE A 213 17.55 -10.52 8.33
C PHE A 213 19.08 -10.61 8.46
N LEU A 214 19.66 -11.58 7.74
CA LEU A 214 21.08 -11.57 7.45
C LEU A 214 21.32 -10.70 6.20
N THR A 215 22.08 -9.62 6.35
CA THR A 215 22.25 -8.57 5.33
C THR A 215 22.48 -9.10 3.91
N LYS A 216 23.40 -10.05 3.75
CA LYS A 216 23.74 -10.63 2.44
C LYS A 216 22.59 -11.44 1.81
N GLN A 217 21.78 -12.09 2.63
CA GLN A 217 20.64 -12.87 2.13
C GLN A 217 19.49 -11.97 1.71
N VAL A 218 19.25 -10.88 2.45
CA VAL A 218 18.21 -9.92 2.10
C VAL A 218 18.52 -9.25 0.76
N THR A 219 19.76 -8.85 0.50
CA THR A 219 20.12 -8.21 -0.78
C THR A 219 20.01 -9.15 -1.99
N GLU A 220 20.17 -10.46 -1.80
CA GLU A 220 20.18 -11.45 -2.89
C GLU A 220 18.84 -12.16 -3.12
N GLN A 221 17.94 -12.22 -2.12
CA GLN A 221 16.71 -13.02 -2.18
C GLN A 221 15.43 -12.15 -2.19
N PRO A 222 14.70 -12.05 -3.32
CA PRO A 222 13.52 -11.18 -3.45
C PRO A 222 12.42 -11.42 -2.42
N LEU A 223 12.22 -12.66 -1.97
CA LEU A 223 11.23 -12.97 -0.95
C LEU A 223 11.62 -12.40 0.42
N LEU A 224 12.91 -12.41 0.78
CA LEU A 224 13.39 -11.77 2.00
C LEU A 224 13.37 -10.24 1.90
N GLN A 225 13.57 -9.68 0.70
CA GLN A 225 13.38 -8.24 0.47
C GLN A 225 11.94 -7.84 0.76
N GLU A 226 10.97 -8.61 0.27
CA GLU A 226 9.56 -8.40 0.57
C GLU A 226 9.27 -8.55 2.07
N THR A 227 9.81 -9.58 2.73
CA THR A 227 9.68 -9.74 4.19
C THR A 227 10.21 -8.52 4.93
N PHE A 228 11.37 -7.99 4.49
CA PHE A 228 11.99 -6.82 5.10
C PHE A 228 11.16 -5.55 4.91
N CYS A 229 10.56 -5.34 3.72
CA CYS A 229 9.68 -4.21 3.47
C CYS A 229 8.43 -4.27 4.35
N LEU A 230 7.76 -5.44 4.41
CA LEU A 230 6.60 -5.67 5.28
C LEU A 230 6.95 -5.50 6.77
N PHE A 231 8.16 -5.91 7.16
CA PHE A 231 8.69 -5.72 8.49
C PHE A 231 8.84 -4.23 8.84
N LEU A 232 9.43 -3.42 7.95
CA LEU A 232 9.57 -1.97 8.17
C LEU A 232 8.22 -1.28 8.30
N ASP A 233 7.26 -1.65 7.46
CA ASP A 233 5.91 -1.10 7.49
C ASP A 233 5.21 -1.44 8.82
N LEU A 234 5.25 -2.70 9.26
CA LEU A 234 4.70 -3.11 10.56
C LEU A 234 5.46 -2.45 11.72
N PHE A 235 6.78 -2.30 11.61
CA PHE A 235 7.60 -1.71 12.66
C PHE A 235 7.24 -0.24 12.89
N SER A 236 6.86 0.49 11.85
CA SER A 236 6.40 1.88 11.95
C SER A 236 5.23 2.05 12.94
N TYR A 237 4.35 1.03 13.07
CA TYR A 237 3.20 1.05 13.99
C TYR A 237 3.60 0.82 15.45
N VAL A 238 4.68 0.08 15.69
CA VAL A 238 5.09 -0.34 17.03
C VAL A 238 6.37 0.32 17.52
N THR A 239 6.97 1.22 16.74
CA THR A 239 8.29 1.82 17.05
C THR A 239 8.35 2.37 18.48
N ARG A 240 7.26 2.99 18.98
CA ARG A 240 7.17 3.54 20.35
C ARG A 240 7.04 2.48 21.44
N ALA A 241 6.58 1.27 21.10
CA ALA A 241 6.35 0.18 22.04
C ALA A 241 7.57 -0.75 22.17
N VAL A 242 8.54 -0.65 21.26
CA VAL A 242 9.75 -1.49 21.28
C VAL A 242 10.74 -0.98 22.32
N GLU A 243 11.31 -1.90 23.10
CA GLU A 243 12.35 -1.59 24.08
C GLU A 243 13.57 -0.91 23.43
N PRO A 244 14.23 0.06 24.11
CA PRO A 244 15.33 0.83 23.53
C PRO A 244 16.45 -0.02 22.91
N ALA A 245 16.86 -1.11 23.56
CA ALA A 245 17.92 -1.98 23.05
C ALA A 245 17.53 -2.67 21.73
N LYS A 246 16.26 -3.09 21.60
CA LYS A 246 15.73 -3.71 20.38
C LYS A 246 15.49 -2.69 19.28
N LEU A 247 15.02 -1.50 19.64
CA LEU A 247 14.89 -0.37 18.71
C LEU A 247 16.25 -0.02 18.08
N ILE A 248 17.30 0.09 18.89
CA ILE A 248 18.68 0.30 18.39
C ILE A 248 19.10 -0.84 17.45
N GLN A 249 18.87 -2.09 17.85
CA GLN A 249 19.25 -3.27 17.05
C GLN A 249 18.58 -3.25 15.67
N ILE A 250 17.28 -2.95 15.61
CA ILE A 250 16.49 -2.91 14.38
C ILE A 250 16.96 -1.76 13.49
N VAL A 251 17.05 -0.53 14.02
CA VAL A 251 17.44 0.64 13.21
C VAL A 251 18.87 0.49 12.68
N SER A 252 19.78 -0.11 13.46
CA SER A 252 21.17 -0.36 13.05
C SER A 252 21.30 -1.37 11.91
N LEU A 253 20.30 -2.22 11.68
CA LEU A 253 20.28 -3.15 10.56
C LEU A 253 20.02 -2.44 9.23
N ILE A 254 19.22 -1.37 9.22
CA ILE A 254 18.69 -0.74 8.01
C ILE A 254 19.79 -0.27 7.04
N PRO A 255 20.85 0.44 7.47
CA PRO A 255 21.91 0.86 6.55
C PRO A 255 22.64 -0.30 5.88
N SER A 256 22.71 -1.46 6.55
CA SER A 256 23.37 -2.64 6.00
C SER A 256 22.57 -3.23 4.84
N VAL A 257 21.24 -3.17 4.90
CA VAL A 257 20.32 -3.68 3.87
C VAL A 257 20.08 -2.64 2.76
N CYS A 258 19.97 -1.37 3.15
CA CYS A 258 19.75 -0.24 2.26
C CYS A 258 21.10 0.32 1.76
N GLN A 259 21.84 -0.47 0.99
CA GLN A 259 23.09 -0.02 0.37
C GLN A 259 22.83 0.75 -0.93
N VAL A 260 23.87 1.38 -1.48
CA VAL A 260 23.79 2.17 -2.72
C VAL A 260 23.25 1.34 -3.90
N ASP A 261 23.56 0.05 -3.95
CA ASP A 261 23.11 -0.90 -4.98
C ASP A 261 21.80 -1.62 -4.65
N ALA A 262 21.18 -1.32 -3.49
CA ALA A 262 19.93 -1.94 -3.11
C ALA A 262 18.80 -1.63 -4.11
N PRO A 263 17.89 -2.58 -4.37
CA PRO A 263 16.71 -2.36 -5.21
C PRO A 263 15.89 -1.15 -4.77
N SER A 264 15.34 -0.40 -5.72
CA SER A 264 14.59 0.84 -5.43
C SER A 264 13.40 0.62 -4.50
N HIS A 265 12.73 -0.53 -4.53
CA HIS A 265 11.60 -0.80 -3.64
C HIS A 265 12.03 -0.87 -2.16
N ILE A 266 13.22 -1.39 -1.84
CA ILE A 266 13.75 -1.40 -0.47
C ILE A 266 14.00 0.04 -0.02
N LYS A 267 14.63 0.85 -0.88
CA LYS A 267 14.93 2.25 -0.59
C LYS A 267 13.66 3.07 -0.34
N LEU A 268 12.61 2.84 -1.13
CA LEU A 268 11.30 3.45 -0.93
C LEU A 268 10.66 3.02 0.40
N SER A 269 10.68 1.73 0.75
CA SER A 269 10.19 1.27 2.06
C SER A 269 10.99 1.85 3.24
N VAL A 270 12.31 2.05 3.08
CA VAL A 270 13.11 2.75 4.09
C VAL A 270 12.68 4.20 4.21
N LEU A 271 12.43 4.92 3.11
CA LEU A 271 11.91 6.28 3.14
C LEU A 271 10.55 6.37 3.86
N ASP A 272 9.63 5.46 3.56
CA ASP A 272 8.31 5.41 4.22
C ASP A 272 8.46 5.17 5.73
N PHE A 273 9.38 4.30 6.14
CA PHE A 273 9.73 4.12 7.54
C PHE A 273 10.33 5.39 8.17
N LEU A 274 11.27 6.07 7.49
CA LEU A 274 11.85 7.33 7.98
C LEU A 274 10.79 8.41 8.15
N SER A 275 9.83 8.52 7.24
CA SER A 275 8.67 9.41 7.36
C SER A 275 7.90 9.13 8.66
N SER A 276 7.68 7.85 9.00
CA SER A 276 6.98 7.48 10.23
C SER A 276 7.70 7.94 11.50
N LEU A 277 9.03 8.06 11.47
CA LEU A 277 9.85 8.47 12.62
C LEU A 277 9.73 9.96 12.94
N ALA A 278 9.27 10.81 12.02
CA ALA A 278 9.19 12.26 12.25
C ALA A 278 8.39 12.57 13.53
N SER A 279 7.24 11.89 13.69
CA SER A 279 6.37 12.08 14.85
C SER A 279 6.73 11.21 16.08
N VAL A 280 7.82 10.45 16.05
CA VAL A 280 8.16 9.49 17.10
C VAL A 280 9.15 10.10 18.10
N LEU A 281 8.81 10.02 19.38
CA LEU A 281 9.74 10.31 20.46
C LEU A 281 10.62 9.09 20.72
N ILE A 282 11.88 9.18 20.30
CA ILE A 282 12.92 8.17 20.51
C ILE A 282 13.44 8.26 21.96
N PRO A 283 13.55 7.13 22.70
CA PRO A 283 14.11 7.10 24.06
C PRO A 283 15.53 7.67 24.12
N GLN A 284 15.85 8.42 25.19
CA GLN A 284 17.12 9.14 25.32
C GLN A 284 18.34 8.22 25.19
N GLU A 285 18.26 7.00 25.71
CA GLU A 285 19.34 6.01 25.66
C GLU A 285 19.63 5.53 24.23
N ALA A 286 18.65 5.63 23.34
CA ALA A 286 18.73 5.19 21.95
C ALA A 286 19.08 6.32 20.96
N GLN A 287 18.82 7.58 21.34
CA GLN A 287 19.02 8.74 20.46
C GLN A 287 20.45 8.86 19.93
N VAL A 288 21.46 8.64 20.79
CA VAL A 288 22.89 8.76 20.42
C VAL A 288 23.26 7.84 19.26
N VAL A 289 22.59 6.69 19.14
CA VAL A 289 22.85 5.71 18.07
C VAL A 289 21.91 5.93 16.88
N ILE A 290 20.63 6.19 17.13
CA ILE A 290 19.59 6.22 16.10
C ILE A 290 19.63 7.49 15.25
N LEU A 291 19.79 8.67 15.87
CA LEU A 291 19.69 9.94 15.12
C LEU A 291 20.78 10.05 14.03
N PRO A 292 22.05 9.68 14.29
CA PRO A 292 23.08 9.66 13.24
C PRO A 292 22.76 8.66 12.11
N ILE A 293 22.14 7.51 12.42
CA ILE A 293 21.73 6.53 11.41
C ILE A 293 20.64 7.13 10.51
N VAL A 294 19.63 7.76 11.11
CA VAL A 294 18.55 8.43 10.36
C VAL A 294 19.12 9.51 9.44
N ALA A 295 20.00 10.37 9.94
CA ALA A 295 20.64 11.40 9.13
C ALA A 295 21.48 10.81 7.99
N GLY A 296 22.25 9.74 8.26
CA GLY A 296 23.04 9.03 7.26
C GLY A 296 22.19 8.39 6.17
N LEU A 297 21.04 7.79 6.53
CA LEU A 297 20.10 7.22 5.57
C LEU A 297 19.50 8.31 4.68
N PHE A 298 19.06 9.44 5.24
CA PHE A 298 18.56 10.56 4.44
C PHE A 298 19.63 11.10 3.48
N SER A 299 20.86 11.32 3.95
CA SER A 299 21.98 11.75 3.10
C SER A 299 22.19 10.83 1.89
N MET A 300 22.19 9.52 2.12
CA MET A 300 22.33 8.51 1.07
C MET A 300 21.16 8.57 0.07
N LEU A 301 19.92 8.63 0.55
CA LEU A 301 18.71 8.57 -0.28
C LEU A 301 18.48 9.87 -1.07
N LEU A 302 18.82 11.02 -0.49
CA LEU A 302 18.83 12.32 -1.17
C LEU A 302 19.90 12.41 -2.28
N SER A 303 20.91 11.55 -2.22
CA SER A 303 21.96 11.45 -3.24
C SER A 303 21.71 10.31 -4.25
N ASP A 304 20.56 9.65 -4.19
CA ASP A 304 20.28 8.50 -5.05
C ASP A 304 20.19 8.90 -6.53
N THR A 305 20.74 8.06 -7.40
CA THR A 305 20.74 8.28 -8.85
C THR A 305 19.40 7.96 -9.51
N MET A 306 18.57 7.12 -8.88
CA MET A 306 17.24 6.79 -9.37
C MET A 306 16.27 7.93 -9.08
N TRP A 307 15.79 8.59 -10.14
CA TRP A 307 14.93 9.77 -10.03
C TRP A 307 13.72 9.58 -9.11
N LEU A 308 13.10 8.40 -9.11
CA LEU A 308 11.91 8.11 -8.30
C LEU A 308 12.25 8.08 -6.81
N VAL A 309 13.38 7.46 -6.45
CA VAL A 309 13.87 7.42 -5.06
C VAL A 309 14.26 8.82 -4.61
N ASN A 310 14.99 9.55 -5.45
CA ASN A 310 15.42 10.91 -5.16
C ASN A 310 14.23 11.87 -4.94
N GLN A 311 13.23 11.83 -5.82
CA GLN A 311 12.01 12.64 -5.70
C GLN A 311 11.26 12.32 -4.40
N HIS A 312 11.04 11.03 -4.09
CA HIS A 312 10.36 10.61 -2.87
C HIS A 312 11.18 10.99 -1.62
N ALA A 313 12.50 10.92 -1.70
CA ALA A 313 13.39 11.36 -0.63
C ALA A 313 13.27 12.86 -0.35
N LEU A 314 13.20 13.70 -1.38
CA LEU A 314 13.01 15.14 -1.24
C LEU A 314 11.66 15.48 -0.59
N GLU A 315 10.59 14.82 -1.03
CA GLU A 315 9.24 14.99 -0.47
C GLU A 315 9.20 14.59 1.01
N ILE A 316 9.67 13.38 1.33
CA ILE A 316 9.65 12.87 2.72
C ILE A 316 10.62 13.65 3.61
N PHE A 317 11.80 14.03 3.13
CA PHE A 317 12.74 14.79 3.93
C PHE A 317 12.17 16.17 4.29
N THR A 318 11.46 16.82 3.36
CA THR A 318 10.79 18.09 3.61
C THR A 318 9.71 17.93 4.69
N GLN A 319 8.83 16.93 4.54
CA GLN A 319 7.80 16.65 5.55
C GLN A 319 8.41 16.27 6.91
N PHE A 320 9.48 15.46 6.91
CA PHE A 320 10.18 15.06 8.11
C PHE A 320 10.75 16.27 8.86
N ALA A 321 11.38 17.21 8.13
CA ALA A 321 11.93 18.43 8.71
C ALA A 321 10.87 19.33 9.37
N GLU A 322 9.63 19.31 8.87
CA GLU A 322 8.51 20.07 9.43
C GLU A 322 7.92 19.41 10.69
N GLU A 323 7.93 18.07 10.77
CA GLU A 323 7.25 17.31 11.82
C GLU A 323 8.20 16.84 12.96
N THR A 324 9.50 16.75 12.71
CA THR A 324 10.46 16.12 13.65
C THR A 324 10.75 16.94 14.89
N ASN A 325 10.89 16.27 16.04
CA ASN A 325 11.40 16.88 17.28
C ASN A 325 12.92 16.96 17.33
N TYR A 326 13.62 16.46 16.30
CA TYR A 326 15.08 16.32 16.25
C TYR A 326 15.66 17.17 15.13
N GLU A 327 15.62 18.50 15.31
CA GLU A 327 16.04 19.48 14.30
C GLU A 327 17.47 19.26 13.79
N ASP A 328 18.38 18.77 14.64
CA ASP A 328 19.77 18.49 14.29
C ASP A 328 19.94 17.43 13.18
N ILE A 329 18.94 16.56 12.95
CA ILE A 329 18.97 15.58 11.84
C ILE A 329 19.03 16.30 10.49
N VAL A 330 18.34 17.44 10.34
CA VAL A 330 18.20 18.15 9.07
C VAL A 330 19.57 18.62 8.52
N PRO A 331 20.38 19.41 9.26
CA PRO A 331 21.70 19.80 8.78
C PRO A 331 22.67 18.62 8.68
N GLN A 332 22.54 17.59 9.52
CA GLN A 332 23.39 16.39 9.46
C GLN A 332 23.14 15.54 8.20
N SER A 333 21.90 15.52 7.71
CA SER A 333 21.51 14.81 6.49
C SER A 333 22.05 15.49 5.22
N MET A 334 22.29 16.80 5.28
CA MET A 334 22.80 17.62 4.17
C MET A 334 24.32 17.82 4.27
N ASN A 335 25.07 16.72 4.30
CA ASN A 335 26.52 16.72 4.52
C ASN A 335 27.36 17.13 3.30
N SER A 336 26.75 17.29 2.12
CA SER A 336 27.41 17.75 0.89
C SER A 336 26.72 18.98 0.30
N GLU A 337 27.47 19.76 -0.47
CA GLU A 337 26.93 20.97 -1.11
C GLU A 337 25.95 20.60 -2.22
N GLU A 338 26.14 19.46 -2.86
CA GLU A 338 25.25 18.90 -3.88
C GLU A 338 23.86 18.60 -3.30
N ILE A 339 23.79 17.92 -2.15
CA ILE A 339 22.52 17.61 -1.48
C ILE A 339 21.80 18.90 -1.08
N LYS A 340 22.51 19.86 -0.48
CA LYS A 340 21.94 21.15 -0.07
C LYS A 340 21.31 21.88 -1.25
N ASN A 341 22.05 21.99 -2.35
CA ASN A 341 21.55 22.65 -3.55
C ASN A 341 20.32 21.95 -4.14
N CYS A 342 20.30 20.61 -4.11
CA CYS A 342 19.15 19.82 -4.55
C CYS A 342 17.90 20.11 -3.72
N VAL A 343 18.03 20.09 -2.38
CA VAL A 343 16.93 20.39 -1.45
C VAL A 343 16.44 21.83 -1.62
N ILE A 344 17.35 22.81 -1.68
CA ILE A 344 16.99 24.23 -1.89
C ILE A 344 16.23 24.43 -3.21
N TYR A 345 16.71 23.80 -4.28
CA TYR A 345 16.05 23.86 -5.58
C TYR A 345 14.66 23.27 -5.57
N PHE A 346 14.47 22.15 -4.86
CA PHE A 346 13.16 21.51 -4.69
C PHE A 346 12.18 22.42 -3.95
N LEU A 347 12.59 22.99 -2.82
CA LEU A 347 11.74 23.91 -2.03
C LEU A 347 11.31 25.14 -2.82
N ASN A 348 12.22 25.72 -3.60
CA ASN A 348 11.94 26.90 -4.44
C ASN A 348 10.98 26.62 -5.61
N LYS A 349 10.71 25.35 -5.96
CA LYS A 349 9.71 24.97 -6.98
C LYS A 349 8.30 24.79 -6.43
N ILE A 350 8.18 24.55 -5.13
CA ILE A 350 6.90 24.27 -4.46
C ILE A 350 6.20 25.58 -4.10
N THR A 351 6.97 26.64 -3.87
CA THR A 351 6.54 28.05 -3.82
C THR A 351 6.32 28.62 -5.20
#